data_AF-A0A6F9ZLS5-F1
#
_entry.id   AF-A0A6F9ZLS5-F1
#
_cell.length_a   1.000
_cell.length_b   1.000
_cell.length_c   1.000
_cell.angle_alpha   90.00
_cell.angle_beta   90.00
_cell.angle_gamma   90.00
#
_symmetry.space_group_name_H-M   'P 1'
#
loop_
_entity.id
_entity.type
_entity.pdbx_description
1 polymer ?
#
loop_
_entity_poly.entity_id
_entity_poly.type
_entity_poly.pdbx_seq_one_letter_code
_entity_poly.pdbx_strand_id
1 'polypeptide(L)'
;MVIKNAFAALIPVIITGAFGTLFSAMVFDSENGLAQISFLRFLEELKPIASAISYVTLSFLTIYAVFLIGIELAKLNKVDGVFPGIIAVMSYLSVNPTVYELVNENQTVIVENVLAKQYTDTKGLFLGMLVSILSIELYCWLRKQKKLQLRMPDTVPTNVSASFSALFPTILTVSGIAAAGFIIKELTGMYLYDIIYNVVQRPLEGVVQGLPGILLLMFIAQVFWVIGIHGNQMVKPIREPLLLAAIAVNTEAFEAGKEVPNIITMPFWDMYMSMGGSGVTIGLLIAVLLVGKREDMKQITKILP
;
A
#
# COMPACT_ATOMS: atom_id res chain seq x y z
N MET A 1 7.83 -3.49 11.50
CA MET A 1 8.84 -4.12 10.60
C MET A 1 8.21 -4.76 9.38
N VAL A 2 7.22 -5.67 9.56
CA VAL A 2 6.51 -6.35 8.47
C VAL A 2 5.95 -5.40 7.41
N ILE A 3 5.11 -4.43 7.82
CA ILE A 3 4.52 -3.42 6.92
C ILE A 3 5.62 -2.70 6.12
N LYS A 4 6.64 -2.19 6.82
CA LYS A 4 7.78 -1.49 6.22
C LYS A 4 8.45 -2.29 5.09
N ASN A 5 8.68 -3.58 5.30
CA ASN A 5 9.34 -4.45 4.33
C ASN A 5 8.43 -4.74 3.13
N ALA A 6 7.13 -4.99 3.38
CA ALA A 6 6.16 -5.19 2.32
C ALA A 6 6.06 -3.97 1.41
N PHE A 7 5.94 -2.76 1.97
CA PHE A 7 5.89 -1.53 1.18
C PHE A 7 7.21 -1.23 0.46
N ALA A 8 8.35 -1.57 1.03
CA ALA A 8 9.63 -1.48 0.30
C ALA A 8 9.65 -2.39 -0.93
N ALA A 9 9.08 -3.60 -0.84
CA ALA A 9 8.96 -4.51 -1.97
C ALA A 9 7.92 -4.05 -3.02
N LEU A 10 7.01 -3.15 -2.66
CA LEU A 10 6.03 -2.57 -3.59
C LEU A 10 6.55 -1.37 -4.38
N ILE A 11 7.71 -0.81 -4.05
CA ILE A 11 8.27 0.35 -4.75
C ILE A 11 8.30 0.16 -6.28
N PRO A 12 8.79 -0.96 -6.83
CA PRO A 12 8.78 -1.18 -8.29
C PRO A 12 7.37 -1.15 -8.90
N VAL A 13 6.37 -1.68 -8.19
CA VAL A 13 4.97 -1.67 -8.65
C VAL A 13 4.41 -0.25 -8.70
N ILE A 14 4.67 0.53 -7.66
CA ILE A 14 4.23 1.93 -7.56
C ILE A 14 4.91 2.78 -8.64
N ILE A 15 6.22 2.63 -8.85
CA ILE A 15 6.97 3.33 -9.91
C ILE A 15 6.42 2.97 -11.29
N THR A 16 6.10 1.69 -11.53
CA THR A 16 5.53 1.22 -12.79
C THR A 16 4.17 1.89 -13.06
N GLY A 17 3.32 2.01 -12.03
CA GLY A 17 2.04 2.72 -12.14
C GLY A 17 2.21 4.20 -12.45
N ALA A 18 3.13 4.87 -11.73
CA ALA A 18 3.46 6.27 -11.97
C ALA A 18 3.97 6.50 -13.40
N PHE A 19 4.76 5.57 -13.94
CA PHE A 19 5.22 5.61 -15.33
C PHE A 19 4.05 5.50 -16.32
N GLY A 20 3.08 4.62 -16.07
CA GLY A 20 1.84 4.54 -16.85
C GLY A 20 1.11 5.88 -16.89
N THR A 21 0.83 6.47 -15.73
CA THR A 21 0.13 7.76 -15.65
C THR A 21 0.94 8.87 -16.31
N LEU A 22 2.27 8.91 -16.14
CA LEU A 22 3.14 9.88 -16.80
C LEU A 22 3.06 9.77 -18.33
N PHE A 23 3.12 8.57 -18.89
CA PHE A 23 3.02 8.38 -20.34
C PHE A 23 1.63 8.73 -20.87
N SER A 24 0.58 8.34 -20.14
CA SER A 24 -0.80 8.73 -20.46
C SER A 24 -0.91 10.25 -20.58
N ALA A 25 -0.34 10.99 -19.64
CA ALA A 25 -0.45 12.44 -19.53
C ALA A 25 0.49 13.22 -20.46
N MET A 26 1.76 12.84 -20.52
CA MET A 26 2.82 13.64 -21.15
C MET A 26 3.15 13.18 -22.56
N VAL A 27 2.88 11.93 -22.91
CA VAL A 27 3.28 11.34 -24.20
C VAL A 27 2.06 11.10 -25.08
N PHE A 28 1.07 10.37 -24.57
CA PHE A 28 -0.08 9.90 -25.33
C PHE A 28 -1.25 10.88 -25.33
N ASP A 29 -1.23 11.93 -24.50
CA ASP A 29 -2.31 12.90 -24.46
C ASP A 29 -2.25 13.87 -25.65
N SER A 30 -3.39 14.06 -26.33
CA SER A 30 -3.49 14.87 -27.55
C SER A 30 -3.79 16.34 -27.28
N GLU A 31 -4.05 16.72 -26.03
CA GLU A 31 -4.25 18.10 -25.59
C GLU A 31 -3.00 18.65 -24.90
N ASN A 32 -2.44 17.90 -23.95
CA ASN A 32 -1.37 18.38 -23.06
C ASN A 32 -0.03 17.65 -23.27
N GLY A 33 -0.04 16.52 -23.98
CA GLY A 33 1.12 15.65 -24.17
C GLY A 33 1.78 15.79 -25.55
N LEU A 34 2.74 14.92 -25.86
CA LEU A 34 3.44 14.93 -27.15
C LEU A 34 2.52 14.62 -28.34
N ALA A 35 1.42 13.88 -28.12
CA ALA A 35 0.44 13.56 -29.16
C ALA A 35 -0.33 14.79 -29.69
N GLN A 36 -0.20 15.96 -29.04
CA GLN A 36 -0.71 17.22 -29.58
C GLN A 36 0.01 17.64 -30.88
N ILE A 37 1.24 17.18 -31.09
CA ILE A 37 2.05 17.50 -32.27
C ILE A 37 1.57 16.65 -33.45
N SER A 38 1.22 17.28 -34.57
CA SER A 38 0.55 16.61 -35.71
C SER A 38 1.21 15.33 -36.20
N PHE A 39 2.56 15.28 -36.28
CA PHE A 39 3.28 14.07 -36.73
C PHE A 39 3.39 12.98 -35.65
N LEU A 40 3.12 13.33 -34.39
CA LEU A 40 3.09 12.42 -33.23
C LEU A 40 1.68 12.03 -32.81
N ARG A 41 0.63 12.48 -33.52
CA ARG A 41 -0.77 12.21 -33.11
C ARG A 41 -1.12 10.73 -33.02
N PHE A 42 -0.41 9.86 -33.75
CA PHE A 42 -0.55 8.40 -33.62
C PHE A 42 -0.27 7.87 -32.19
N LEU A 43 0.47 8.63 -31.37
CA LEU A 43 0.75 8.29 -29.97
C LEU A 43 -0.52 8.22 -29.11
N GLU A 44 -1.58 8.94 -29.47
CA GLU A 44 -2.86 8.92 -28.76
C GLU A 44 -3.51 7.53 -28.76
N GLU A 45 -3.34 6.78 -29.85
CA GLU A 45 -3.85 5.41 -29.97
C GLU A 45 -3.16 4.43 -28.99
N LEU A 46 -2.00 4.82 -28.43
CA LEU A 46 -1.25 4.02 -27.44
C LEU A 46 -1.68 4.29 -26.00
N LYS A 47 -2.54 5.29 -25.74
CA LYS A 47 -3.05 5.63 -24.40
C LYS A 47 -3.61 4.43 -23.61
N PRO A 48 -4.32 3.45 -24.23
CA PRO A 48 -4.77 2.24 -23.53
C PRO A 48 -3.65 1.42 -22.87
N ILE A 49 -2.43 1.43 -23.42
CA ILE A 49 -1.27 0.74 -22.83
C ILE A 49 -0.94 1.35 -21.47
N ALA A 50 -0.84 2.69 -21.43
CA ALA A 50 -0.57 3.43 -20.20
C ALA A 50 -1.69 3.24 -19.17
N SER A 51 -2.95 3.32 -19.60
CA SER A 51 -4.10 3.07 -18.72
C SER A 51 -4.10 1.66 -18.13
N ALA A 52 -3.76 0.64 -18.91
CA ALA A 52 -3.67 -0.74 -18.41
C ALA A 52 -2.57 -0.91 -17.36
N ILE A 53 -1.40 -0.28 -17.56
CA ILE A 53 -0.30 -0.26 -16.61
C ILE A 53 -0.72 0.40 -15.29
N SER A 54 -1.30 1.60 -15.35
CA SER A 54 -1.80 2.30 -14.16
C SER A 54 -2.90 1.51 -13.44
N TYR A 55 -3.80 0.89 -14.21
CA TYR A 55 -4.89 0.10 -13.66
C TYR A 55 -4.38 -1.11 -12.85
N VAL A 56 -3.51 -1.95 -13.42
CA VAL A 56 -3.04 -3.17 -12.74
C VAL A 56 -2.15 -2.87 -11.53
N THR A 57 -1.52 -1.70 -11.48
CA THR A 57 -0.63 -1.31 -10.38
C THR A 57 -1.41 -0.63 -9.25
N LEU A 58 -2.09 0.48 -9.53
CA LEU A 58 -2.75 1.31 -8.53
C LEU A 58 -4.05 0.69 -8.02
N SER A 59 -4.84 0.10 -8.92
CA SER A 59 -6.15 -0.49 -8.56
C SER A 59 -6.03 -1.84 -7.84
N PHE A 60 -4.84 -2.42 -7.72
CA PHE A 60 -4.59 -3.68 -7.03
C PHE A 60 -3.57 -3.55 -5.88
N LEU A 61 -3.17 -2.32 -5.52
CA LEU A 61 -2.11 -2.08 -4.55
C LEU A 61 -2.39 -2.75 -3.20
N THR A 62 -3.66 -2.78 -2.74
CA THR A 62 -4.02 -3.44 -1.49
C THR A 62 -3.81 -4.95 -1.57
N ILE A 63 -4.14 -5.58 -2.68
CA ILE A 63 -3.94 -7.03 -2.84
C ILE A 63 -2.46 -7.38 -2.76
N TYR A 64 -1.60 -6.61 -3.44
CA TYR A 64 -0.16 -6.80 -3.38
C TYR A 64 0.40 -6.56 -1.97
N ALA A 65 -0.05 -5.49 -1.30
CA ALA A 65 0.35 -5.19 0.08
C ALA A 65 -0.06 -6.30 1.05
N VAL A 66 -1.32 -6.73 1.03
CA VAL A 66 -1.85 -7.81 1.88
C VAL A 66 -1.05 -9.10 1.69
N PHE A 67 -0.78 -9.48 0.44
CA PHE A 67 0.00 -10.66 0.12
C PHE A 67 1.43 -10.59 0.70
N LEU A 68 2.13 -9.48 0.47
CA LEU A 68 3.50 -9.29 0.95
C LEU A 68 3.58 -9.17 2.47
N ILE A 69 2.61 -8.50 3.11
CA ILE A 69 2.50 -8.41 4.57
C ILE A 69 2.30 -9.81 5.17
N GLY A 70 1.46 -10.64 4.55
CA GLY A 70 1.25 -12.01 5.01
C GLY A 70 2.52 -12.85 4.95
N ILE A 71 3.31 -12.72 3.89
CA ILE A 71 4.61 -13.39 3.76
C ILE A 71 5.60 -12.88 4.82
N GLU A 72 5.75 -11.56 4.95
CA GLU A 72 6.72 -10.96 5.87
C GLU A 72 6.37 -11.28 7.35
N LEU A 73 5.09 -11.35 7.69
CA LEU A 73 4.65 -11.72 9.04
C LEU A 73 4.85 -13.22 9.33
N ALA A 74 4.59 -14.08 8.35
CA ALA A 74 4.83 -15.51 8.50
C ALA A 74 6.32 -15.82 8.70
N LYS A 75 7.21 -15.15 7.95
CA LYS A 75 8.66 -15.24 8.14
C LYS A 75 9.07 -14.86 9.56
N LEU A 76 8.51 -13.78 10.10
CA LEU A 76 8.75 -13.37 11.49
C LEU A 76 8.32 -14.46 12.49
N ASN A 77 7.26 -15.19 12.17
CA ASN A 77 6.76 -16.33 12.93
C ASN A 77 7.46 -17.67 12.63
N LYS A 78 8.57 -17.66 11.87
CA LYS A 78 9.34 -18.86 11.45
C LYS A 78 8.51 -19.82 10.58
N VAL A 79 7.61 -19.26 9.78
CA VAL A 79 6.83 -19.98 8.77
C VAL A 79 7.28 -19.49 7.40
N ASP A 80 8.04 -20.33 6.70
CA ASP A 80 8.53 -20.02 5.36
C ASP A 80 7.51 -20.36 4.27
N GLY A 81 7.66 -19.71 3.12
CA GLY A 81 6.87 -19.95 1.91
C GLY A 81 5.94 -18.79 1.54
N VAL A 82 5.31 -18.94 0.37
CA VAL A 82 4.42 -17.92 -0.22
C VAL A 82 2.95 -18.08 0.21
N PHE A 83 2.59 -19.29 0.65
CA PHE A 83 1.21 -19.64 0.99
C PHE A 83 0.58 -18.75 2.07
N PRO A 84 1.29 -18.29 3.12
CA PRO A 84 0.74 -17.31 4.06
C PRO A 84 0.28 -16.01 3.40
N GLY A 85 0.94 -15.57 2.32
CA GLY A 85 0.46 -14.42 1.54
C GLY A 85 -0.92 -14.66 0.92
N ILE A 86 -1.15 -15.88 0.42
CA ILE A 86 -2.46 -16.28 -0.14
C ILE A 86 -3.52 -16.29 0.96
N ILE A 87 -3.21 -16.81 2.15
CA ILE A 87 -4.14 -16.81 3.29
C ILE A 87 -4.51 -15.38 3.69
N ALA A 88 -3.54 -14.47 3.74
CA ALA A 88 -3.80 -13.06 4.04
C ALA A 88 -4.78 -12.44 3.03
N VAL A 89 -4.59 -12.72 1.73
CA VAL A 89 -5.51 -12.26 0.67
C VAL A 89 -6.89 -12.88 0.82
N MET A 90 -6.98 -14.20 1.03
CA MET A 90 -8.26 -14.89 1.25
C MET A 90 -9.02 -14.30 2.45
N SER A 91 -8.34 -14.12 3.57
CA SER A 91 -8.90 -13.53 4.78
C SER A 91 -9.36 -12.08 4.56
N TYR A 92 -8.55 -11.27 3.86
CA TYR A 92 -8.94 -9.90 3.52
C TYR A 92 -10.17 -9.85 2.62
N LEU A 93 -10.20 -10.64 1.55
CA LEU A 93 -11.34 -10.69 0.64
C LEU A 93 -12.61 -11.20 1.32
N SER A 94 -12.48 -12.11 2.30
CA SER A 94 -13.63 -12.69 3.02
C SER A 94 -14.44 -11.71 3.87
N VAL A 95 -13.90 -10.52 4.16
CA VAL A 95 -14.59 -9.48 4.96
C VAL A 95 -15.12 -8.32 4.12
N ASN A 96 -14.90 -8.37 2.79
CA ASN A 96 -15.40 -7.36 1.85
C ASN A 96 -16.69 -7.85 1.18
N PRO A 97 -17.61 -6.95 0.79
CA PRO A 97 -18.78 -7.34 0.03
C PRO A 97 -18.41 -7.79 -1.38
N THR A 98 -19.10 -8.83 -1.84
CA THR A 98 -19.04 -9.34 -3.22
C THR A 98 -20.26 -8.91 -4.04
N VAL A 99 -20.89 -7.81 -3.61
CA VAL A 99 -22.08 -7.23 -4.20
C VAL A 99 -21.85 -5.73 -4.31
N TYR A 100 -22.27 -5.13 -5.43
CA TYR A 100 -22.18 -3.69 -5.66
C TYR A 100 -23.55 -3.14 -6.03
N GLU A 101 -23.98 -2.09 -5.33
CA GLU A 101 -25.26 -1.42 -5.57
C GLU A 101 -25.04 -0.20 -6.47
N LEU A 102 -25.59 -0.26 -7.69
CA LEU A 102 -25.63 0.87 -8.61
C LEU A 102 -26.95 1.62 -8.42
N VAL A 103 -26.88 2.87 -8.00
CA VAL A 103 -28.05 3.75 -7.90
C VAL A 103 -28.07 4.66 -9.12
N ASN A 104 -29.05 4.44 -10.01
CA ASN A 104 -29.28 5.31 -11.16
C ASN A 104 -30.66 5.96 -11.04
N GLU A 105 -30.67 7.27 -10.71
CA GLU A 105 -31.79 8.21 -10.58
C GLU A 105 -32.98 7.77 -9.72
N ASN A 106 -33.58 6.58 -9.94
CA ASN A 106 -34.62 5.94 -9.13
C ASN A 106 -34.60 4.39 -9.13
N GLN A 107 -33.57 3.75 -9.70
CA GLN A 107 -33.42 2.29 -9.69
C GLN A 107 -32.10 1.88 -9.03
N THR A 108 -32.22 1.02 -8.02
CA THR A 108 -31.07 0.32 -7.43
C THR A 108 -30.90 -1.00 -8.17
N VAL A 109 -29.81 -1.11 -8.95
CA VAL A 109 -29.40 -2.35 -9.59
C VAL A 109 -28.34 -3.01 -8.72
N ILE A 110 -28.63 -4.21 -8.22
CA ILE A 110 -27.69 -5.00 -7.44
C ILE A 110 -26.88 -5.87 -8.40
N VAL A 111 -25.57 -5.67 -8.42
CA VAL A 111 -24.63 -6.50 -9.17
C VAL A 111 -23.99 -7.48 -8.20
N GLU A 112 -24.26 -8.77 -8.39
CA GLU A 112 -23.71 -9.86 -7.56
C GLU A 112 -22.40 -10.43 -8.14
N ASN A 113 -21.62 -11.10 -7.29
CA ASN A 113 -20.36 -11.76 -7.65
C ASN A 113 -19.29 -10.81 -8.21
N VAL A 114 -19.26 -9.58 -7.71
CA VAL A 114 -18.29 -8.55 -8.11
C VAL A 114 -17.55 -8.01 -6.90
N LEU A 115 -16.26 -7.74 -7.05
CA LEU A 115 -15.47 -7.03 -6.06
C LEU A 115 -15.24 -5.60 -6.57
N ALA A 116 -15.80 -4.62 -5.87
CA ALA A 116 -15.62 -3.22 -6.26
C ALA A 116 -14.16 -2.78 -6.13
N LYS A 117 -13.74 -1.89 -7.03
CA LYS A 117 -12.36 -1.35 -7.12
C LYS A 117 -11.83 -0.85 -5.77
N GLN A 118 -12.68 -0.22 -4.96
CA GLN A 118 -12.32 0.32 -3.64
C GLN A 118 -11.78 -0.72 -2.64
N TYR A 119 -12.03 -2.01 -2.88
CA TYR A 119 -11.50 -3.10 -2.05
C TYR A 119 -10.18 -3.66 -2.59
N THR A 120 -9.70 -3.23 -3.74
CA THR A 120 -8.42 -3.68 -4.31
C THR A 120 -7.42 -2.53 -4.46
N ASP A 121 -7.94 -1.30 -4.63
CA ASP A 121 -7.16 -0.07 -4.71
C ASP A 121 -6.66 0.41 -3.33
N THR A 122 -6.11 1.61 -3.27
CA THR A 122 -5.51 2.17 -2.05
C THR A 122 -6.49 2.45 -0.90
N LYS A 123 -7.80 2.47 -1.13
CA LYS A 123 -8.80 2.65 -0.04
C LYS A 123 -8.91 1.40 0.82
N GLY A 124 -8.61 0.23 0.28
CA GLY A 124 -8.60 -1.03 1.01
C GLY A 124 -7.39 -1.23 1.95
N LEU A 125 -6.37 -0.37 1.84
CA LEU A 125 -5.01 -0.64 2.34
C LEU A 125 -4.97 -0.81 3.86
N PHE A 126 -5.66 0.05 4.61
CA PHE A 126 -5.67 -0.02 6.08
C PHE A 126 -6.37 -1.27 6.60
N LEU A 127 -7.55 -1.59 6.07
CA LEU A 127 -8.23 -2.84 6.40
C LEU A 127 -7.35 -4.04 6.03
N GLY A 128 -6.74 -4.00 4.84
CA GLY A 128 -5.83 -5.04 4.37
C GLY A 128 -4.67 -5.29 5.32
N MET A 129 -4.01 -4.24 5.81
CA MET A 129 -2.94 -4.35 6.80
C MET A 129 -3.42 -5.00 8.10
N LEU A 130 -4.58 -4.59 8.62
CA LEU A 130 -5.11 -5.16 9.87
C LEU A 130 -5.50 -6.63 9.70
N VAL A 131 -6.25 -6.96 8.66
CA VAL A 131 -6.72 -8.33 8.42
C VAL A 131 -5.57 -9.27 8.08
N SER A 132 -4.58 -8.83 7.30
CA SER A 132 -3.39 -9.63 7.02
C SER A 132 -2.59 -9.93 8.29
N ILE A 133 -2.42 -8.96 9.19
CA ILE A 133 -1.73 -9.19 10.46
C ILE A 133 -2.50 -10.19 11.32
N LEU A 134 -3.80 -9.94 11.54
CA LEU A 134 -4.62 -10.78 12.42
C LEU A 134 -4.77 -12.21 11.89
N SER A 135 -5.03 -12.37 10.59
CA SER A 135 -5.18 -13.68 9.96
C SER A 135 -3.89 -14.49 10.02
N ILE A 136 -2.73 -13.88 9.77
CA ILE A 136 -1.47 -14.62 9.76
C ILE A 136 -0.94 -14.93 11.15
N GLU A 137 -1.18 -14.08 12.14
CA GLU A 137 -0.93 -14.46 13.53
C GLU A 137 -1.79 -15.66 13.95
N LEU A 138 -3.09 -15.63 13.62
CA LEU A 138 -4.00 -16.74 13.90
C LEU A 138 -3.55 -18.03 13.19
N TYR A 139 -3.22 -17.95 11.90
CA TYR A 139 -2.74 -19.09 11.12
C TYR A 139 -1.45 -19.68 11.70
N CYS A 140 -0.46 -18.84 12.00
CA CYS A 140 0.81 -19.28 12.57
C CYS A 140 0.62 -19.92 13.95
N TRP A 141 -0.30 -19.38 14.76
CA TRP A 141 -0.66 -19.97 16.04
C TRP A 141 -1.36 -21.33 15.89
N LEU A 142 -2.31 -21.47 14.95
CA LEU A 142 -3.00 -22.72 14.66
C LEU A 142 -2.04 -23.81 14.14
N ARG A 143 -1.06 -23.43 13.30
CA ARG A 143 -0.02 -24.37 12.82
C ARG A 143 0.84 -24.97 13.92
N LYS A 144 1.04 -24.24 15.02
CA LYS A 144 1.81 -24.73 16.19
C LYS A 144 1.03 -25.80 16.97
N GLN A 145 -0.29 -25.93 16.75
CA GLN A 145 -1.11 -26.91 17.44
C GLN A 145 -0.95 -28.31 16.82
N LYS A 146 -0.29 -29.22 17.55
CA LYS A 146 -0.05 -30.60 17.09
C LYS A 146 -1.34 -31.36 16.72
N LYS A 147 -2.46 -31.04 17.38
CA LYS A 147 -3.77 -31.68 17.13
C LYS A 147 -4.38 -31.32 15.78
N LEU A 148 -3.97 -30.20 15.17
CA LEU A 148 -4.46 -29.73 13.87
C LEU A 148 -3.56 -30.16 12.71
N GLN A 149 -2.43 -30.82 13.00
CA GLN A 149 -1.50 -31.30 11.98
C GLN A 149 -1.93 -32.68 11.49
N LEU A 150 -2.35 -32.75 10.23
CA LEU A 150 -2.65 -34.02 9.57
C LEU A 150 -1.33 -34.74 9.23
N ARG A 151 -1.03 -35.84 9.92
CA ARG A 151 0.18 -36.62 9.67
C ARG A 151 -0.02 -37.52 8.46
N MET A 152 0.89 -37.40 7.49
CA MET A 152 0.95 -38.29 6.35
C MET A 152 2.00 -39.39 6.58
N PRO A 153 1.82 -40.59 5.99
CA PRO A 153 2.85 -41.62 5.95
C PRO A 153 4.14 -41.11 5.28
N ASP A 154 5.27 -41.70 5.64
CA ASP A 154 6.60 -41.30 5.11
C ASP A 154 6.74 -41.52 3.59
N THR A 155 5.85 -42.31 2.98
CA THR A 155 5.79 -42.52 1.53
C THR A 155 5.22 -41.33 0.76
N VAL A 156 4.62 -40.35 1.44
CA VAL A 156 3.99 -39.18 0.81
C VAL A 156 5.03 -38.07 0.58
N PRO A 157 5.13 -37.51 -0.63
CA PRO A 157 6.02 -36.38 -0.92
C PRO A 157 5.85 -35.21 0.06
N THR A 158 6.97 -34.57 0.40
CA THR A 158 7.02 -33.49 1.41
C THR A 158 6.13 -32.30 1.07
N ASN A 159 5.99 -31.94 -0.20
CA ASN A 159 5.09 -30.89 -0.67
C ASN A 159 3.61 -31.23 -0.40
N VAL A 160 3.18 -32.48 -0.63
CA VAL A 160 1.80 -32.92 -0.35
C VAL A 160 1.55 -32.93 1.15
N SER A 161 2.46 -33.48 1.94
CA SER A 161 2.37 -33.50 3.42
C SER A 161 2.25 -32.08 4.01
N ALA A 162 3.01 -31.11 3.47
CA ALA A 162 2.93 -29.71 3.86
C ALA A 162 1.56 -29.08 3.55
N SER A 163 1.00 -29.32 2.36
CA SER A 163 -0.33 -28.83 1.98
C SER A 163 -1.43 -29.34 2.92
N PHE A 164 -1.43 -30.63 3.24
CA PHE A 164 -2.41 -31.22 4.16
C PHE A 164 -2.21 -30.77 5.61
N SER A 165 -0.96 -30.60 6.05
CA SER A 165 -0.66 -30.05 7.38
C SER A 165 -1.13 -28.60 7.55
N ALA A 166 -1.22 -27.84 6.46
CA ALA A 166 -1.71 -26.47 6.46
C ALA A 166 -3.25 -26.37 6.33
N LEU A 167 -3.95 -27.45 5.99
CA LEU A 167 -5.37 -27.45 5.65
C LEU A 167 -6.26 -26.92 6.77
N PHE A 168 -6.24 -27.56 7.95
CA PHE A 168 -7.06 -27.12 9.09
C PHE A 168 -6.71 -25.72 9.59
N PRO A 169 -5.42 -25.37 9.78
CA PRO A 169 -5.05 -23.99 10.12
C PRO A 169 -5.62 -22.97 9.11
N THR A 170 -5.62 -23.29 7.82
CA THR A 170 -6.15 -22.39 6.78
C THR A 170 -7.66 -22.25 6.89
N ILE A 171 -8.40 -23.36 6.94
CA ILE A 171 -9.87 -23.37 7.06
C ILE A 171 -10.29 -22.55 8.28
N LEU A 172 -9.72 -22.86 9.44
CA LEU A 172 -10.07 -22.19 10.70
C LEU A 172 -9.72 -20.69 10.68
N THR A 173 -8.61 -20.31 10.05
CA THR A 173 -8.23 -18.89 9.92
C THR A 173 -9.22 -18.14 9.05
N VAL A 174 -9.46 -18.62 7.82
CA VAL A 174 -10.31 -17.91 6.86
C VAL A 174 -11.76 -17.90 7.35
N SER A 175 -12.29 -19.03 7.83
CA SER A 175 -13.63 -19.09 8.40
C SER A 175 -13.78 -18.23 9.65
N GLY A 176 -12.76 -18.17 10.51
CA GLY A 176 -12.79 -17.33 11.71
C GLY A 176 -12.83 -15.83 11.36
N ILE A 177 -12.02 -15.39 10.41
CA ILE A 177 -12.02 -14.00 9.93
C ILE A 177 -13.32 -13.65 9.21
N ALA A 178 -13.82 -14.54 8.34
CA ALA A 178 -15.10 -14.35 7.64
C ALA A 178 -16.26 -14.27 8.63
N ALA A 179 -16.31 -15.16 9.63
CA ALA A 179 -17.33 -15.15 10.68
C ALA A 179 -17.28 -13.87 11.52
N ALA A 180 -16.07 -13.38 11.86
CA ALA A 180 -15.92 -12.10 12.55
C ALA A 180 -16.45 -10.93 11.71
N GLY A 181 -16.11 -10.89 10.42
CA GLY A 181 -16.63 -9.88 9.48
C GLY A 181 -18.16 -9.92 9.38
N PHE A 182 -18.74 -11.11 9.26
CA PHE A 182 -20.18 -11.32 9.23
C PHE A 182 -20.86 -10.84 10.53
N ILE A 183 -20.35 -11.24 11.70
CA ILE A 183 -20.89 -10.82 12.99
C ILE A 183 -20.86 -9.30 13.12
N ILE A 184 -19.77 -8.65 12.71
CA ILE A 184 -19.66 -7.18 12.73
C ILE A 184 -20.71 -6.56 11.81
N LYS A 185 -20.91 -7.11 10.61
CA LYS A 185 -21.94 -6.63 9.68
C LYS A 185 -23.34 -6.75 10.26
N GLU A 186 -23.68 -7.87 10.88
CA GLU A 186 -24.99 -8.09 11.52
C GLU A 186 -25.21 -7.16 12.71
N LEU A 187 -24.19 -6.91 13.53
CA LEU A 187 -24.31 -6.06 14.72
C LEU A 187 -24.34 -4.56 14.39
N THR A 188 -23.66 -4.13 13.33
CA THR A 188 -23.45 -2.69 13.03
C THR A 188 -24.20 -2.21 11.80
N GLY A 189 -24.67 -3.11 10.93
CA GLY A 189 -25.20 -2.79 9.61
C GLY A 189 -24.14 -2.36 8.58
N MET A 190 -22.87 -2.28 8.94
CA MET A 190 -21.78 -1.80 8.08
C MET A 190 -20.75 -2.91 7.81
N TYR A 191 -20.13 -2.90 6.62
CA TYR A 191 -19.02 -3.81 6.39
C TYR A 191 -17.80 -3.35 7.17
N LEU A 192 -16.91 -4.29 7.49
CA LEU A 192 -15.68 -3.97 8.24
C LEU A 192 -14.83 -2.91 7.52
N TYR A 193 -14.85 -2.93 6.18
CA TYR A 193 -14.27 -1.88 5.35
C TYR A 193 -14.82 -0.49 5.70
N ASP A 194 -16.14 -0.31 5.73
CA ASP A 194 -16.76 1.00 5.98
C ASP A 194 -16.38 1.53 7.36
N ILE A 195 -16.32 0.64 8.35
CA ILE A 195 -15.93 0.99 9.72
C ILE A 195 -14.48 1.45 9.75
N ILE A 196 -13.55 0.63 9.25
CA ILE A 196 -12.12 0.96 9.30
C ILE A 196 -11.83 2.21 8.47
N TYR A 197 -12.44 2.35 7.30
CA TYR A 197 -12.27 3.51 6.45
C TYR A 197 -12.72 4.80 7.14
N ASN A 198 -13.95 4.82 7.67
CA ASN A 198 -14.53 6.05 8.23
C ASN A 198 -13.99 6.38 9.63
N VAL A 199 -13.63 5.39 10.44
CA VAL A 199 -13.19 5.60 11.84
C VAL A 199 -11.69 5.77 11.96
N VAL A 200 -10.90 5.11 11.11
CA VAL A 200 -9.44 5.07 11.24
C VAL A 200 -8.77 5.80 10.09
N GLN A 201 -8.98 5.33 8.85
CA GLN A 201 -8.22 5.81 7.70
C GLN A 201 -8.55 7.28 7.39
N ARG A 202 -9.82 7.63 7.21
CA ARG A 202 -10.24 8.97 6.81
C ARG A 202 -9.85 10.08 7.82
N PRO A 203 -9.98 9.89 9.16
CA PRO A 203 -9.47 10.87 10.11
C PRO A 203 -7.94 11.03 10.06
N LEU A 204 -7.19 9.92 9.92
CA LEU A 204 -5.73 9.96 9.79
C LEU A 204 -5.29 10.67 8.51
N GLU A 205 -5.97 10.41 7.39
CA GLU A 205 -5.76 11.13 6.14
C GLU A 205 -5.99 12.63 6.32
N GLY A 206 -7.10 13.03 6.96
CA GLY A 206 -7.38 14.44 7.23
C GLY A 206 -6.32 15.12 8.09
N VAL A 207 -5.80 14.44 9.12
CA VAL A 207 -4.71 14.96 9.95
C VAL A 207 -3.43 15.11 9.14
N VAL A 208 -3.04 14.10 8.38
CA VAL A 208 -1.78 14.10 7.61
C VAL A 208 -1.81 15.05 6.43
N GLN A 209 -2.97 15.27 5.80
CA GLN A 209 -3.14 16.33 4.79
C GLN A 209 -3.14 17.74 5.40
N GLY A 210 -3.31 17.87 6.72
CA GLY A 210 -3.20 19.13 7.44
C GLY A 210 -1.75 19.52 7.76
N LEU A 211 -1.44 20.82 7.67
CA LEU A 211 -0.12 21.37 8.00
C LEU A 211 0.38 20.95 9.40
N PRO A 212 -0.43 21.00 10.49
CA PRO A 212 0.04 20.58 11.80
C PRO A 212 0.41 19.09 11.87
N GLY A 213 -0.37 18.23 11.20
CA GLY A 213 -0.15 16.79 11.23
C GLY A 213 1.11 16.38 10.49
N ILE A 214 1.36 16.93 9.31
CA ILE A 214 2.58 16.62 8.56
C ILE A 214 3.84 17.17 9.23
N LEU A 215 3.76 18.37 9.82
CA LEU A 215 4.88 18.95 10.57
C LEU A 215 5.18 18.14 11.83
N LEU A 216 4.15 17.64 12.53
CA LEU A 216 4.34 16.75 13.67
C LEU A 216 5.02 15.44 13.24
N LEU A 217 4.59 14.84 12.14
CA LEU A 217 5.19 13.62 11.62
C LEU A 217 6.66 13.83 11.22
N MET A 218 6.99 14.97 10.60
CA MET A 218 8.37 15.35 10.30
C MET A 218 9.18 15.62 11.56
N PHE A 219 8.62 16.33 12.54
CA PHE A 219 9.27 16.61 13.81
C PHE A 219 9.65 15.31 14.53
N ILE A 220 8.73 14.34 14.61
CA ILE A 220 8.99 13.01 15.19
C ILE A 220 10.14 12.31 14.44
N ALA A 221 10.15 12.37 13.11
CA ALA A 221 11.25 11.82 12.32
C ALA A 221 12.59 12.48 12.68
N GLN A 222 12.63 13.80 12.85
CA GLN A 222 13.87 14.49 13.24
C GLN A 222 14.31 14.16 14.68
N VAL A 223 13.38 14.02 15.62
CA VAL A 223 13.69 13.58 16.99
C VAL A 223 14.40 12.22 16.99
N PHE A 224 13.93 11.26 16.19
CA PHE A 224 14.61 9.98 16.05
C PHE A 224 16.03 10.14 15.50
N TRP A 225 16.23 11.01 14.50
CA TRP A 225 17.58 11.28 13.97
C TRP A 225 18.53 11.88 15.01
N VAL A 226 18.04 12.80 15.86
CA VAL A 226 18.84 13.41 16.93
C VAL A 226 19.37 12.36 17.90
N ILE A 227 18.59 11.31 18.19
CA ILE A 227 19.01 10.21 19.08
C ILE A 227 19.69 9.05 18.34
N GLY A 228 20.06 9.22 17.06
CA GLY A 228 20.79 8.22 16.28
C GLY A 228 19.93 7.09 15.70
N ILE A 229 18.60 7.23 15.71
CA ILE A 229 17.66 6.28 15.11
C ILE A 229 17.23 6.83 13.74
N HIS A 230 17.16 5.99 12.71
CA HIS A 230 16.76 6.44 11.37
C HIS A 230 15.28 6.87 11.33
N GLY A 231 15.02 8.15 11.53
CA GLY A 231 13.67 8.67 11.74
C GLY A 231 12.69 8.45 10.61
N ASN A 232 13.13 8.67 9.36
CA ASN A 232 12.30 8.37 8.18
C ASN A 232 11.85 6.91 8.14
N GLN A 233 12.68 5.96 8.60
CA GLN A 233 12.30 4.53 8.67
C GLN A 233 11.34 4.23 9.81
N MET A 234 11.37 5.03 10.89
CA MET A 234 10.46 4.86 12.04
C MET A 234 9.05 5.33 11.71
N VAL A 235 8.91 6.46 11.01
CA VAL A 235 7.59 7.00 10.62
C VAL A 235 7.03 6.33 9.36
N LYS A 236 7.89 5.65 8.56
CA LYS A 236 7.55 4.96 7.31
C LYS A 236 6.25 4.14 7.38
N PRO A 237 6.03 3.24 8.37
CA PRO A 237 4.85 2.37 8.39
C PRO A 237 3.51 3.10 8.52
N ILE A 238 3.52 4.31 9.07
CA ILE A 238 2.32 5.16 9.22
C ILE A 238 2.20 6.08 8.01
N ARG A 239 3.32 6.70 7.62
CA ARG A 239 3.40 7.66 6.53
C ARG A 239 3.07 7.04 5.18
N GLU A 240 3.67 5.90 4.84
CA GLU A 240 3.57 5.37 3.47
C GLU A 240 2.16 5.00 3.04
N PRO A 241 1.38 4.24 3.83
CA PRO A 241 0.00 3.95 3.50
C PRO A 241 -0.82 5.20 3.17
N LEU A 242 -0.67 6.26 3.96
CA LEU A 242 -1.44 7.51 3.81
C LEU A 242 -1.01 8.30 2.58
N LEU A 243 0.30 8.50 2.38
CA LEU A 243 0.82 9.28 1.26
C LEU A 243 0.66 8.55 -0.08
N LEU A 244 0.67 7.20 -0.06
CA LEU A 244 0.37 6.39 -1.24
C LEU A 244 -1.12 6.40 -1.60
N ALA A 245 -2.00 6.36 -0.60
CA ALA A 245 -3.43 6.56 -0.84
C ALA A 245 -3.71 7.96 -1.42
N ALA A 246 -3.06 9.00 -0.88
CA ALA A 246 -3.20 10.36 -1.37
C ALA A 246 -2.75 10.53 -2.83
N ILE A 247 -1.60 9.97 -3.22
CA ILE A 247 -1.14 10.07 -4.61
C ILE A 247 -2.02 9.26 -5.57
N ALA A 248 -2.54 8.10 -5.15
CA ALA A 248 -3.46 7.33 -5.99
C ALA A 248 -4.78 8.08 -6.24
N VAL A 249 -5.36 8.71 -5.21
CA VAL A 249 -6.55 9.58 -5.37
C VAL A 249 -6.25 10.74 -6.32
N ASN A 250 -5.06 11.33 -6.23
CA ASN A 250 -4.62 12.39 -7.15
C ASN A 250 -4.51 11.90 -8.59
N THR A 251 -3.91 10.72 -8.79
CA THR A 251 -3.80 10.09 -10.10
C THR A 251 -5.17 9.84 -10.72
N GLU A 252 -6.12 9.29 -9.95
CA GLU A 252 -7.49 9.05 -10.43
C GLU A 252 -8.21 10.36 -10.78
N ALA A 253 -8.07 11.40 -9.95
CA ALA A 253 -8.66 12.70 -10.23
C ALA A 253 -8.08 13.30 -11.51
N PHE A 254 -6.76 13.24 -11.67
CA PHE A 254 -6.05 13.72 -12.84
C PHE A 254 -6.46 12.97 -14.11
N GLU A 255 -6.50 11.64 -14.08
CA GLU A 255 -6.92 10.81 -15.22
C GLU A 255 -8.39 11.04 -15.61
N ALA A 256 -9.23 11.44 -14.64
CA ALA A 256 -10.61 11.83 -14.87
C ALA A 256 -10.78 13.32 -15.29
N GLY A 257 -9.70 14.06 -15.50
CA GLY A 257 -9.74 15.49 -15.84
C GLY A 257 -10.28 16.39 -14.73
N LYS A 258 -10.18 15.96 -13.46
CA LYS A 258 -10.65 16.68 -12.28
C LYS A 258 -9.50 17.36 -11.55
N GLU A 259 -9.84 18.32 -10.69
CA GLU A 259 -8.89 18.95 -9.79
C GLU A 259 -8.25 17.93 -8.84
N VAL A 260 -6.94 18.05 -8.65
CA VAL A 260 -6.14 17.14 -7.82
C VAL A 260 -6.27 17.54 -6.35
N PRO A 261 -6.83 16.69 -5.46
CA PRO A 261 -7.28 17.14 -4.15
C PRO A 261 -6.22 17.14 -3.04
N ASN A 262 -5.19 16.29 -3.11
CA ASN A 262 -4.22 16.12 -2.01
C ASN A 262 -2.90 16.83 -2.33
N ILE A 263 -2.43 17.66 -1.40
CA ILE A 263 -1.10 18.30 -1.52
C ILE A 263 -0.02 17.35 -1.00
N ILE A 264 -0.28 16.69 0.13
CA ILE A 264 0.72 15.93 0.88
C ILE A 264 0.76 14.50 0.35
N THR A 265 1.73 14.23 -0.50
CA THR A 265 1.95 12.95 -1.19
C THR A 265 3.40 12.49 -1.03
N MET A 266 3.74 11.29 -1.51
CA MET A 266 5.13 10.83 -1.52
C MET A 266 6.07 11.80 -2.25
N PRO A 267 5.77 12.25 -3.48
CA PRO A 267 6.58 13.27 -4.14
C PRO A 267 6.71 14.56 -3.35
N PHE A 268 5.64 15.01 -2.67
CA PHE A 268 5.72 16.21 -1.82
C PHE A 268 6.73 16.03 -0.68
N TRP A 269 6.68 14.89 0.01
CA TRP A 269 7.63 14.57 1.08
C TRP A 269 9.07 14.54 0.56
N ASP A 270 9.30 13.83 -0.53
CA ASP A 270 10.65 13.61 -1.06
C ASP A 270 11.24 14.91 -1.65
N MET A 271 10.45 15.69 -2.38
CA MET A 271 10.92 16.91 -3.02
C MET A 271 11.03 18.10 -2.07
N TYR A 272 10.09 18.29 -1.15
CA TYR A 272 10.04 19.51 -0.34
C TYR A 272 10.49 19.33 1.11
N MET A 273 10.38 18.10 1.64
CA MET A 273 10.63 17.87 3.07
C MET A 273 11.91 17.08 3.36
N SER A 274 12.37 16.25 2.44
CA SER A 274 13.52 15.35 2.60
C SER A 274 14.59 15.51 1.50
N MET A 275 14.74 16.73 0.97
CA MET A 275 15.67 17.02 -0.11
C MET A 275 17.13 16.82 0.34
N GLY A 276 17.83 15.88 -0.30
CA GLY A 276 19.20 15.51 0.05
C GLY A 276 19.32 14.62 1.29
N GLY A 277 18.23 13.96 1.74
CA GLY A 277 18.27 12.94 2.79
C GLY A 277 17.21 13.15 3.88
N SER A 278 17.63 13.61 5.07
CA SER A 278 16.71 13.94 6.17
C SER A 278 16.65 15.45 6.38
N GLY A 279 15.44 16.02 6.32
CA GLY A 279 15.28 17.47 6.25
C GLY A 279 15.76 17.98 4.88
N VAL A 280 16.35 19.19 4.86
CA VAL A 280 16.87 19.82 3.64
C VAL A 280 18.40 19.85 3.68
N THR A 281 19.02 18.68 3.90
CA THR A 281 20.47 18.55 4.06
C THR A 281 21.25 19.07 2.86
N ILE A 282 20.66 19.03 1.65
CA ILE A 282 21.28 19.65 0.48
C ILE A 282 21.58 21.15 0.68
N GLY A 283 20.71 21.88 1.39
CA GLY A 283 20.94 23.29 1.71
C GLY A 283 22.12 23.48 2.66
N LEU A 284 22.27 22.58 3.63
CA LEU A 284 23.44 22.56 4.52
C LEU A 284 24.73 22.27 3.74
N LEU A 285 24.71 21.30 2.82
CA LEU A 285 25.88 20.96 1.99
C LEU A 285 26.29 22.13 1.09
N ILE A 286 25.31 22.81 0.46
CA ILE A 286 25.57 24.01 -0.34
C ILE A 286 26.17 25.11 0.54
N ALA A 287 25.66 25.33 1.75
CA ALA A 287 26.23 26.32 2.68
C ALA A 287 27.68 25.98 3.07
N VAL A 288 27.99 24.71 3.35
CA VAL A 288 29.36 24.27 3.66
C VAL A 288 30.29 24.48 2.46
N LEU A 289 29.82 24.23 1.23
CA LEU A 289 30.62 24.46 0.02
C LEU A 289 30.90 25.95 -0.24
N LEU A 290 29.91 26.82 -0.04
CA LEU A 290 30.03 28.24 -0.35
C LEU A 290 30.79 29.05 0.72
N VAL A 291 30.54 28.76 2.00
CA VAL A 291 31.06 29.59 3.11
C VAL A 291 31.84 28.80 4.16
N GLY A 292 31.93 27.48 4.03
CA GLY A 292 32.64 26.63 4.99
C GLY A 292 34.13 26.95 5.03
N LYS A 293 34.67 27.16 6.24
CA LYS A 293 36.11 27.42 6.45
C LYS A 293 36.90 26.20 6.89
N ARG A 294 36.24 25.23 7.54
CA ARG A 294 36.91 24.03 8.07
C ARG A 294 37.06 22.98 6.98
N GLU A 295 38.28 22.47 6.82
CA GLU A 295 38.60 21.48 5.79
C GLU A 295 37.93 20.13 6.04
N ASP A 296 37.75 19.71 7.29
CA ASP A 296 37.05 18.47 7.62
C ASP A 296 35.58 18.50 7.15
N MET A 297 34.87 19.61 7.34
CA MET A 297 33.50 19.78 6.85
C MET A 297 33.43 19.84 5.32
N LYS A 298 34.40 20.46 4.66
CA LYS A 298 34.49 20.46 3.18
C LYS A 298 34.83 19.09 2.61
N GLN A 299 35.50 18.23 3.37
CA GLN A 299 35.74 16.86 2.92
C GLN A 299 34.44 16.08 2.88
N ILE A 300 33.57 16.22 3.88
CA ILE A 300 32.27 15.54 3.94
C ILE A 300 31.43 15.80 2.68
N THR A 301 31.42 17.03 2.15
CA THR A 301 30.65 17.38 0.94
C THR A 301 31.17 16.71 -0.34
N LYS A 302 32.37 16.10 -0.34
CA LYS A 302 32.99 15.42 -1.49
C LYS A 302 32.76 13.91 -1.52
N ILE A 303 32.26 13.32 -0.43
CA ILE A 303 32.18 11.85 -0.24
C ILE A 303 30.73 11.35 -0.11
N LEU A 304 29.75 12.26 -0.03
CA LEU A 304 28.34 11.90 -0.06
C LEU A 304 27.91 11.60 -1.51
N PRO A 305 27.23 10.45 -1.77
CA PRO A 305 26.75 10.07 -3.09
C PRO A 305 25.62 10.97 -3.60
#